data_AF-A0A060Z728-F1
#
_entry.id   AF-A0A060Z728-F1
#
_cell.length_a   1.000
_cell.length_b   1.000
_cell.length_c   1.000
_cell.angle_alpha   90.00
_cell.angle_beta   90.00
_cell.angle_gamma   90.00
#
_symmetry.space_group_name_H-M   'P 1'
#
loop_
_entity.id
_entity.type
_entity.pdbx_description
1 polymer ?
#
loop_
_entity_poly.entity_id
_entity_poly.type
_entity_poly.pdbx_seq_one_letter_code
_entity_poly.pdbx_strand_id
1 'polypeptide(L)'
;MGVNLFAGKYYHCVNTTNDETFPIEVVNNKSDCLALANDSARWKNVKINFDNVGAGYLALLQVATFKGWMDIMYAAVDSRNVELQPQYEQNLYMYLYFVIFIIFGSFFTLNLFIGVIIDNFNQQKKKIRI
;
A
#
# COMPACT_ATOMS: atom_id res chain seq x y z
N MET A 1 8.59 5.44 -7.30
CA MET A 1 7.48 6.42 -7.13
C MET A 1 6.77 6.22 -5.80
N GLY A 2 6.16 5.06 -5.52
CA GLY A 2 5.43 4.81 -4.26
C GLY A 2 6.23 5.11 -2.98
N VAL A 3 7.51 4.71 -2.92
CA VAL A 3 8.40 5.04 -1.78
C VAL A 3 8.46 6.55 -1.52
N ASN A 4 8.65 7.37 -2.56
CA ASN A 4 8.73 8.83 -2.39
C ASN A 4 7.41 9.44 -1.90
N LEU A 5 6.28 8.82 -2.24
CA LEU A 5 4.96 9.32 -1.87
C LEU A 5 4.57 8.92 -0.44
N PHE A 6 4.91 7.70 -0.02
CA PHE A 6 4.30 7.04 1.14
C PHE A 6 5.28 6.54 2.21
N ALA A 7 6.59 6.51 1.96
CA ALA A 7 7.56 6.02 2.93
C ALA A 7 7.46 6.78 4.27
N GLY A 8 7.37 6.04 5.37
CA GLY A 8 7.28 6.57 6.72
C GLY A 8 5.91 7.19 7.07
N LYS A 9 4.93 7.20 6.16
CA LYS A 9 3.62 7.85 6.40
C LYS A 9 2.51 6.88 6.83
N TYR A 10 2.79 5.57 6.84
CA TYR A 10 1.83 4.52 7.21
C TYR A 10 1.82 4.22 8.72
N TYR A 11 2.58 4.99 9.49
CA TYR A 11 2.60 4.86 10.93
C TYR A 11 1.37 5.50 11.56
N HIS A 12 0.87 4.89 12.62
CA HIS A 12 -0.29 5.34 13.38
C HIS A 12 -0.14 4.93 14.85
N CYS A 13 -0.77 5.70 15.74
CA CYS A 13 -0.85 5.42 17.16
C CYS A 13 -2.06 4.54 17.44
N VAL A 14 -1.86 3.41 18.10
CA VAL A 14 -2.91 2.49 18.55
C VAL A 14 -2.88 2.30 20.05
N ASN A 15 -4.04 2.00 20.63
CA ASN A 15 -4.13 1.57 22.01
C ASN A 15 -3.71 0.10 22.13
N THR A 16 -2.87 -0.21 23.11
CA THR A 16 -2.24 -1.51 23.31
C THR A 16 -3.24 -2.57 23.78
N THR A 17 -4.34 -2.17 24.40
CA THR A 17 -5.35 -3.10 24.95
C THR A 17 -6.32 -3.62 23.89
N ASN A 18 -6.76 -2.77 22.96
CA ASN A 18 -7.77 -3.10 21.95
C ASN A 18 -7.29 -2.96 20.49
N ASP A 19 -6.03 -2.54 20.26
CA ASP A 19 -5.43 -2.31 18.93
C ASP A 19 -6.20 -1.27 18.08
N GLU A 20 -7.05 -0.43 18.70
CA GLU A 20 -7.79 0.63 18.02
C GLU A 20 -6.92 1.87 17.80
N THR A 21 -7.13 2.54 16.67
CA THR A 21 -6.37 3.76 16.32
C THR A 21 -6.92 4.95 17.10
N PHE A 22 -6.01 5.75 17.68
CA PHE A 22 -6.42 6.96 18.40
C PHE A 22 -6.97 8.02 17.44
N PRO A 23 -8.04 8.73 17.83
CA PRO A 23 -8.55 9.85 17.06
C PRO A 23 -7.55 11.03 17.08
N ILE A 24 -7.54 11.81 15.99
CA ILE A 24 -6.54 12.87 15.78
C ILE A 24 -6.65 14.00 16.80
N GLU A 25 -7.81 14.20 17.40
CA GLU A 25 -8.04 15.19 18.45
C GLU A 25 -7.27 14.88 19.74
N VAL A 26 -6.93 13.60 19.98
CA VAL A 26 -6.18 13.15 21.15
C VAL A 26 -4.68 13.02 20.84
N VAL A 27 -4.34 12.50 19.66
CA VAL A 27 -2.96 12.29 19.22
C VAL A 27 -2.79 12.82 17.81
N ASN A 28 -2.03 13.90 17.63
CA ASN A 28 -1.81 14.48 16.30
C ASN A 28 -0.47 14.06 15.68
N ASN A 29 0.53 13.75 16.50
CA ASN A 29 1.86 13.36 16.04
C ASN A 29 2.46 12.22 16.89
N LYS A 30 3.58 11.67 16.41
CA LYS A 30 4.32 10.60 17.07
C LYS A 30 4.80 10.97 18.47
N SER A 31 5.22 12.21 18.69
CA SER A 31 5.68 12.67 20.01
C SER A 31 4.54 12.63 21.04
N ASP A 32 3.32 13.03 20.64
CA ASP A 32 2.12 12.93 21.48
C ASP A 32 1.84 11.46 21.84
N CYS A 33 1.93 10.56 20.86
CA CYS A 33 1.77 9.13 21.07
C CYS A 33 2.81 8.55 22.03
N LEU A 34 4.07 8.99 21.92
CA LEU A 34 5.16 8.55 22.81
C LEU A 34 5.01 9.11 24.23
N ALA A 35 4.43 10.29 24.40
CA ALA A 35 4.10 10.83 25.72
C ALA A 35 3.04 9.98 26.45
N LEU A 36 2.11 9.38 25.70
CA LEU A 36 1.07 8.46 26.18
C LEU A 36 1.54 6.98 26.27
N ALA A 37 2.78 6.68 25.87
CA ALA A 37 3.26 5.30 25.75
C ALA A 37 3.38 4.57 27.10
N ASN A 38 3.51 5.31 28.20
CA ASN A 38 3.57 4.72 29.54
C ASN A 38 2.18 4.24 30.04
N ASP A 39 1.09 4.74 29.46
CA ASP A 39 -0.26 4.47 29.96
C ASP A 39 -1.01 3.40 29.15
N SER A 40 -0.88 3.40 27.81
CA SER A 40 -1.48 2.36 26.93
C SER A 40 -1.26 2.59 25.42
N ALA A 41 -0.45 3.55 24.96
CA ALA A 41 -0.30 3.85 23.54
C ALA A 41 0.93 3.20 22.87
N ARG A 42 0.80 2.81 21.59
CA ARG A 42 1.91 2.29 20.78
C ARG A 42 1.91 2.90 19.38
N TRP A 43 3.05 3.45 18.96
CA TRP A 43 3.27 3.89 17.58
C TRP A 43 3.66 2.69 16.72
N LYS A 44 2.81 2.32 15.77
CA LYS A 44 2.92 1.09 14.97
C LYS A 44 2.86 1.42 13.47
N ASN A 45 3.54 0.60 12.68
CA ASN A 45 3.50 0.67 11.21
C ASN A 45 2.54 -0.39 10.65
N VAL A 46 1.94 -0.11 9.51
CA VAL A 46 1.24 -1.11 8.71
C VAL A 46 2.26 -2.13 8.19
N LYS A 47 1.89 -3.42 8.23
CA LYS A 47 2.80 -4.53 7.87
C LYS A 47 3.25 -4.48 6.40
N ILE A 48 2.35 -4.10 5.51
CA ILE A 48 2.60 -3.94 4.07
C ILE A 48 2.60 -2.44 3.78
N ASN A 49 3.77 -1.91 3.41
CA ASN A 49 3.99 -0.47 3.29
C ASN A 49 4.98 -0.16 2.15
N PHE A 50 5.35 1.11 2.02
CA PHE A 50 6.25 1.63 0.99
C PHE A 50 7.57 2.17 1.54
N ASP A 51 8.02 1.72 2.72
CA ASP A 51 9.23 2.29 3.37
C ASP A 51 10.52 1.99 2.60
N ASN A 52 10.54 0.90 1.85
CA ASN A 52 11.64 0.54 0.96
C ASN A 52 11.10 -0.07 -0.34
N VAL A 53 11.98 -0.19 -1.33
CA VAL A 53 11.61 -0.67 -2.68
C VAL A 53 11.07 -2.11 -2.63
N GLY A 54 11.65 -2.98 -1.79
CA GLY A 54 11.20 -4.38 -1.66
C GLY A 54 9.80 -4.50 -1.05
N ALA A 55 9.55 -3.80 0.05
CA ALA A 55 8.23 -3.71 0.68
C ALA A 55 7.20 -3.11 -0.28
N GLY A 56 7.60 -2.06 -1.02
CA GLY A 56 6.75 -1.45 -2.05
C GLY A 56 6.41 -2.41 -3.19
N TYR A 57 7.33 -3.28 -3.60
CA TYR A 57 7.04 -4.31 -4.60
C TYR A 57 6.00 -5.32 -4.09
N LEU A 58 6.14 -5.77 -2.83
CA LEU A 58 5.16 -6.65 -2.19
C LEU A 58 3.78 -6.00 -2.08
N ALA A 59 3.72 -4.71 -1.73
CA ALA A 59 2.48 -3.94 -1.69
C ALA A 59 1.82 -3.84 -3.08
N LEU A 60 2.59 -3.51 -4.11
CA LEU A 60 2.09 -3.43 -5.49
C LEU A 60 1.62 -4.80 -6.02
N LEU A 61 2.26 -5.90 -5.61
CA LEU A 61 1.80 -7.25 -5.95
C LEU A 61 0.41 -7.56 -5.36
N GLN A 62 0.15 -7.14 -4.11
CA GLN A 62 -1.17 -7.29 -3.49
C GLN A 62 -2.24 -6.44 -4.19
N VAL A 63 -1.88 -5.20 -4.56
CA VAL A 63 -2.76 -4.34 -5.37
C VAL A 63 -3.06 -4.96 -6.73
N ALA A 64 -2.05 -5.49 -7.42
CA ALA A 64 -2.22 -6.10 -8.75
C ALA A 64 -3.07 -7.38 -8.74
N THR A 65 -3.15 -8.07 -7.60
CA THR A 65 -3.97 -9.28 -7.42
C THR A 65 -5.33 -8.99 -6.79
N PHE A 66 -5.64 -7.73 -6.48
CA PHE A 66 -6.85 -7.29 -5.79
C PHE A 66 -7.12 -8.03 -4.47
N LYS A 67 -6.07 -8.45 -3.76
CA LYS A 67 -6.17 -9.12 -2.45
C LYS A 67 -5.40 -8.33 -1.40
N GLY A 68 -6.07 -7.90 -0.33
CA GLY A 68 -5.46 -7.06 0.71
C GLY A 68 -5.16 -5.61 0.27
N TRP A 69 -5.62 -5.22 -0.91
CA TRP A 69 -5.35 -3.91 -1.52
C TRP A 69 -6.06 -2.75 -0.81
N MET A 70 -7.21 -3.00 -0.19
CA MET A 70 -7.99 -1.99 0.53
C MET A 70 -7.19 -1.38 1.69
N ASP A 71 -6.58 -2.20 2.54
CA ASP A 71 -5.80 -1.73 3.70
C ASP A 71 -4.62 -0.86 3.28
N ILE A 72 -3.97 -1.21 2.16
CA ILE A 72 -2.86 -0.44 1.57
C ILE A 72 -3.36 0.92 1.07
N MET A 73 -4.53 0.95 0.46
CA MET A 73 -5.11 2.17 -0.11
C MET A 73 -5.68 3.10 0.95
N TYR A 74 -6.35 2.56 1.97
CA TYR A 74 -6.82 3.35 3.10
C TYR A 74 -5.65 3.99 3.84
N ALA A 75 -4.60 3.22 4.14
CA ALA A 75 -3.39 3.77 4.74
C ALA A 75 -2.73 4.86 3.86
N ALA A 76 -2.79 4.75 2.53
CA ALA A 76 -2.28 5.77 1.62
C ALA A 76 -3.11 7.06 1.63
N VAL A 77 -4.43 6.92 1.61
CA VAL A 77 -5.39 8.03 1.49
C VAL A 77 -5.48 8.79 2.81
N ASP A 78 -5.40 8.09 3.93
CA ASP A 78 -5.39 8.72 5.25
C ASP A 78 -4.01 9.29 5.62
N SER A 79 -2.98 8.97 4.83
CA SER A 79 -1.62 9.41 5.11
C SER A 79 -1.44 10.93 5.00
N ARG A 80 -0.77 11.49 6.01
CA ARG A 80 -0.41 12.91 6.07
C ARG A 80 1.06 13.10 5.73
N ASN A 81 1.86 13.42 6.75
CA ASN A 81 3.30 13.54 6.64
C ASN A 81 3.96 12.54 7.58
N VAL A 82 5.28 12.38 7.44
CA VAL A 82 6.06 11.50 8.31
C VAL A 82 5.87 11.97 9.77
N GLU A 83 5.71 11.01 10.68
CA GLU A 83 5.48 11.23 12.12
C GLU A 83 4.18 11.96 12.50
N LEU A 84 3.25 12.14 11.56
CA LEU A 84 1.90 12.63 11.86
C LEU A 84 0.90 11.48 11.92
N GLN A 85 -0.06 11.57 12.83
CA GLN A 85 -1.18 10.63 12.88
C GLN A 85 -2.00 10.75 11.59
N PRO A 86 -2.38 9.63 10.95
CA PRO A 86 -3.25 9.67 9.77
C PRO A 86 -4.60 10.30 10.11
N GLN A 87 -5.22 10.90 9.11
CA GLN A 87 -6.54 11.50 9.22
C GLN A 87 -7.40 10.99 8.09
N TYR A 88 -8.63 10.61 8.42
CA TYR A 88 -9.59 10.06 7.47
C TYR A 88 -9.70 10.94 6.22
N GLU A 89 -9.42 10.35 5.06
CA GLU A 89 -9.55 10.95 3.73
C GLU A 89 -8.78 12.27 3.52
N GLN A 90 -7.70 12.51 4.27
CA GLN A 90 -6.93 13.75 4.15
C GLN A 90 -6.21 13.90 2.81
N ASN A 91 -5.87 12.79 2.14
CA ASN A 91 -5.14 12.79 0.87
C ASN A 91 -5.85 11.96 -0.21
N LEU A 92 -7.11 12.32 -0.50
CA LEU A 92 -7.98 11.68 -1.51
C LEU A 92 -7.34 11.51 -2.88
N TYR A 93 -6.45 12.42 -3.30
CA TYR A 93 -5.77 12.34 -4.60
C TYR A 93 -4.90 11.09 -4.76
N MET A 94 -4.52 10.42 -3.66
CA MET A 94 -3.72 9.20 -3.70
C MET A 94 -4.47 8.00 -4.28
N TYR A 95 -5.81 8.04 -4.35
CA TYR A 95 -6.58 7.05 -5.12
C TYR A 95 -6.13 6.99 -6.59
N LEU A 96 -5.79 8.14 -7.18
CA LEU A 96 -5.34 8.21 -8.58
C LEU A 96 -4.04 7.43 -8.81
N TYR A 97 -3.13 7.41 -7.83
CA TYR A 97 -1.89 6.63 -7.92
C TYR A 97 -2.19 5.14 -8.16
N PHE A 98 -3.12 4.56 -7.40
CA PHE A 98 -3.48 3.15 -7.51
C PHE A 98 -4.31 2.86 -8.76
N VAL A 99 -5.22 3.77 -9.15
CA VAL A 99 -5.99 3.64 -10.40
C VAL A 99 -5.06 3.61 -11.61
N ILE A 100 -4.10 4.53 -11.68
CA ILE A 100 -3.09 4.57 -12.76
C ILE A 100 -2.26 3.29 -12.74
N PHE A 101 -1.83 2.83 -11.57
CA PHE A 101 -1.07 1.57 -11.46
C PHE A 101 -1.89 0.34 -11.91
N ILE A 102 -3.18 0.25 -11.58
CA ILE A 102 -4.01 -0.89 -12.01
C ILE A 102 -4.19 -0.90 -13.54
N ILE A 103 -4.40 0.27 -14.14
CA ILE A 103 -4.54 0.40 -15.60
C ILE A 103 -3.21 0.06 -16.28
N PHE A 104 -2.12 0.74 -15.93
CA PHE A 104 -0.84 0.61 -16.63
C PHE A 104 0.00 -0.59 -16.19
N GLY A 105 0.08 -0.81 -14.88
CA GLY A 105 0.90 -1.85 -14.28
C GLY A 105 0.27 -3.24 -14.32
N SER A 106 -1.06 -3.36 -14.19
CA SER A 106 -1.74 -4.66 -14.16
C SER A 106 -2.42 -5.02 -15.48
N PHE A 107 -3.32 -4.18 -15.99
CA PHE A 107 -4.12 -4.52 -17.17
C PHE A 107 -3.26 -4.68 -18.43
N PHE A 108 -2.38 -3.73 -18.77
CA PHE A 108 -1.51 -3.86 -19.94
C PHE A 108 -0.48 -4.99 -19.79
N THR A 109 0.14 -5.13 -18.61
CA THR A 109 1.13 -6.19 -18.36
C THR A 109 0.51 -7.58 -18.46
N LEU A 110 -0.68 -7.78 -17.91
CA LEU A 110 -1.40 -9.05 -17.99
C LEU A 110 -1.77 -9.39 -19.44
N ASN A 111 -2.29 -8.40 -20.19
CA ASN A 111 -2.62 -8.59 -21.61
C ASN A 111 -1.38 -8.92 -22.46
N LEU A 112 -0.26 -8.23 -22.22
CA LEU A 112 1.01 -8.51 -22.90
C LEU A 112 1.51 -9.93 -22.57
N PHE A 113 1.46 -10.31 -21.29
CA PHE A 113 1.91 -11.62 -20.82
C PHE A 113 1.10 -12.76 -21.44
N ILE A 114 -0.23 -12.63 -21.48
CA ILE A 114 -1.10 -13.59 -22.17
C ILE A 114 -0.77 -13.66 -23.66
N GLY A 115 -0.55 -12.51 -24.31
CA GLY A 115 -0.17 -12.45 -25.73
C GLY A 115 1.11 -13.24 -26.04
N VAL A 116 2.15 -13.06 -25.24
CA VAL A 116 3.44 -13.77 -25.39
C VAL A 116 3.27 -15.28 -25.18
N ILE A 117 2.49 -15.69 -24.17
CA ILE A 117 2.22 -17.10 -23.89
C ILE A 117 1.49 -17.76 -25.06
N ILE A 118 0.43 -17.12 -25.57
CA ILE A 118 -0.36 -17.65 -26.69
C ILE A 118 0.52 -17.80 -27.94
N ASP A 119 1.33 -16.79 -28.26
CA ASP A 119 2.25 -16.86 -29.39
C ASP A 119 3.25 -18.01 -29.23
N ASN A 120 3.82 -18.18 -28.03
CA ASN A 120 4.73 -19.28 -27.73
C ASN A 120 4.08 -20.66 -27.95
N PHE A 121 2.86 -20.87 -27.44
CA PHE A 121 2.13 -22.13 -27.65
C PHE A 121 1.82 -22.38 -29.13
N ASN A 122 1.47 -21.34 -29.89
CA ASN A 122 1.23 -21.45 -31.33
C ASN A 122 2.51 -21.83 -32.10
N GLN A 123 3.67 -21.29 -31.71
CA GLN A 123 4.96 -21.67 -32.29
C GLN A 123 5.33 -23.12 -31.98
N GLN A 124 5.11 -23.58 -30.74
CA GLN A 124 5.33 -24.99 -30.37
C GLN A 124 4.42 -25.93 -31.16
N LYS A 125 3.13 -25.58 -31.31
CA LYS A 125 2.17 -26.38 -32.08
C LYS A 125 2.56 -26.51 -33.55
N LYS A 126 3.13 -25.45 -34.15
CA LYS A 126 3.66 -25.50 -35.54
C LYS A 126 4.86 -26.44 -35.66
N LYS A 127 5.77 -26.45 -34.67
CA LYS A 127 6.95 -27.32 -34.66
C LYS A 127 6.63 -28.80 -34.50
N ILE A 128 5.61 -29.16 -33.72
CA ILE A 128 5.18 -30.56 -33.51
C ILE A 128 4.43 -31.11 -34.73
N ARG A 129 3.87 -30.24 -35.58
CA ARG A 129 3.11 -30.62 -36.79
C ARG A 129 3.98 -30.80 -38.04
N ILE A 130 5.28 -30.54 -37.92
CA ILE A 130 6.33 -30.84 -38.91
C ILE A 130 7.05 -32.09 -38.44
#